data_AF-A0A3P1X1R3-F1
#
_entry.id   AF-A0A3P1X1R3-F1
#
_cell.length_a   1.000
_cell.length_b   1.000
_cell.length_c   1.000
_cell.angle_alpha   90.00
_cell.angle_beta   90.00
_cell.angle_gamma   90.00
#
_symmetry.space_group_name_H-M   'P 1'
#
loop_
_entity.id
_entity.type
_entity.pdbx_description
1 polymer ?
#
loop_
_entity_poly.entity_id
_entity_poly.type
_entity_poly.pdbx_seq_one_letter_code
_entity_poly.pdbx_strand_id
1 'polypeptide(L)'
;GGVVANSYLPSNWLSALGLYAWARVDESSDNNSLLNPAKKFTYQAPQNVDDTYVVFIIGETTRWDHMGIFGYERNTTPKLAQEKNLAAFRGYSCDTATKLSLRCMFVRQGGAEDNPQRTLKEQNIFAVLKQL
;
A
#
# COMPACT_ATOMS: atom_id res chain seq x y z
N GLY A 1 -39.52 21.88 12.43
CA GLY A 1 -39.01 20.58 12.87
C GLY A 1 -39.31 19.51 11.83
N GLY A 2 -38.47 19.40 10.79
CA GLY A 2 -38.67 18.44 9.69
C GLY A 2 -37.47 17.54 9.40
N VAL A 3 -36.36 17.68 10.15
CA VAL A 3 -35.11 16.95 9.88
C VAL A 3 -34.98 15.68 10.73
N VAL A 4 -35.78 15.57 11.81
CA VAL A 4 -35.68 14.46 12.77
C VAL A 4 -36.53 13.25 12.34
N ALA A 5 -37.60 13.44 11.57
CA ALA A 5 -38.51 12.35 11.18
C ALA A 5 -37.93 11.43 10.10
N ASN A 6 -37.08 11.94 9.20
CA ASN A 6 -36.42 11.09 8.19
C ASN A 6 -35.39 10.16 8.80
N SER A 7 -34.79 10.47 9.97
CA SER A 7 -33.73 9.65 10.57
C SER A 7 -34.24 8.35 11.19
N TYR A 8 -35.54 8.21 11.44
CA TYR A 8 -36.15 7.08 12.17
C TYR A 8 -37.17 6.28 11.36
N LEU A 9 -37.34 6.57 10.06
CA LEU A 9 -38.16 5.72 9.21
C LEU A 9 -37.47 4.36 9.03
N PRO A 10 -38.17 3.22 9.25
CA PRO A 10 -37.61 1.89 9.07
C PRO A 10 -36.97 1.68 7.69
N SER A 11 -37.46 2.39 6.66
CA SER A 11 -36.89 2.39 5.32
C SER A 11 -35.43 2.82 5.27
N ASN A 12 -35.01 3.76 6.13
CA ASN A 12 -33.63 4.24 6.15
C ASN A 12 -32.68 3.24 6.78
N TRP A 13 -33.11 2.54 7.85
CA TRP A 13 -32.36 1.44 8.43
C TRP A 13 -32.23 0.26 7.47
N LEU A 14 -33.32 -0.11 6.79
CA LEU A 14 -33.31 -1.17 5.78
C LEU A 14 -32.44 -0.82 4.58
N SER A 15 -32.52 0.43 4.08
CA SER A 15 -31.70 0.89 2.96
C SER A 15 -30.22 0.98 3.36
N ALA A 16 -29.92 1.47 4.56
CA ALA A 16 -28.56 1.54 5.08
C ALA A 16 -27.96 0.15 5.28
N LEU A 17 -28.73 -0.80 5.83
CA LEU A 17 -28.31 -2.20 5.97
C LEU A 17 -28.10 -2.86 4.60
N GLY A 18 -28.99 -2.60 3.63
CA GLY A 18 -28.84 -3.09 2.26
C GLY A 18 -27.59 -2.55 1.57
N LEU A 19 -27.35 -1.24 1.66
CA LEU A 19 -26.14 -0.59 1.15
C LEU A 19 -24.88 -1.11 1.84
N TYR A 20 -24.91 -1.30 3.16
CA TYR A 20 -23.80 -1.86 3.93
C TYR A 20 -23.50 -3.31 3.53
N ALA A 21 -24.52 -4.14 3.40
CA ALA A 21 -24.38 -5.53 2.99
C ALA A 21 -23.81 -5.62 1.56
N TRP A 22 -24.30 -4.79 0.64
CA TRP A 22 -23.79 -4.71 -0.73
C TRP A 22 -22.33 -4.25 -0.77
N ALA A 23 -21.99 -3.16 -0.08
CA ALA A 23 -20.63 -2.65 0.00
C ALA A 23 -19.65 -3.68 0.59
N ARG A 24 -20.07 -4.45 1.60
CA ARG A 24 -19.25 -5.48 2.24
C ARG A 24 -19.01 -6.69 1.33
N VAL A 25 -19.97 -7.03 0.49
CA VAL A 25 -19.81 -8.09 -0.53
C VAL A 25 -18.86 -7.64 -1.64
N ASP A 26 -19.03 -6.41 -2.13
CA ASP A 26 -18.18 -5.82 -3.16
C ASP A 26 -16.71 -5.73 -2.68
N GLU A 27 -16.49 -5.22 -1.47
CA GLU A 27 -15.17 -5.14 -0.83
C GLU A 27 -14.52 -6.52 -0.65
N SER A 28 -15.29 -7.54 -0.24
CA SER A 28 -14.77 -8.90 -0.09
C SER A 28 -14.41 -9.55 -1.42
N SER A 29 -15.13 -9.24 -2.50
CA SER A 29 -14.85 -9.76 -3.85
C SER A 29 -13.55 -9.14 -4.39
N ASP A 30 -13.42 -7.81 -4.28
CA ASP A 30 -12.22 -7.09 -4.68
C ASP A 30 -10.99 -7.57 -3.91
N ASN A 31 -11.09 -7.75 -2.59
CA ASN A 31 -9.99 -8.23 -1.76
C ASN A 31 -9.56 -9.68 -2.09
N ASN A 32 -10.51 -10.56 -2.41
CA ASN A 32 -10.21 -11.94 -2.80
C ASN A 32 -9.53 -12.05 -4.17
N SER A 33 -9.72 -11.06 -5.05
CA SER A 33 -9.00 -10.98 -6.33
C SER A 33 -7.53 -10.57 -6.16
N LEU A 34 -7.21 -9.87 -5.08
CA LEU A 34 -5.85 -9.41 -4.80
C LEU A 34 -4.98 -10.57 -4.30
N LEU A 35 -3.75 -10.61 -4.80
CA LEU A 35 -2.77 -11.60 -4.43
C LEU A 35 -2.55 -11.61 -2.91
N ASN A 36 -2.65 -12.77 -2.26
CA ASN A 36 -2.28 -12.91 -0.85
C ASN A 36 -0.78 -13.21 -0.72
N PRO A 37 0.05 -12.27 -0.22
CA PRO A 37 1.49 -12.46 -0.14
C PRO A 37 1.87 -13.55 0.86
N ALA A 38 1.14 -13.70 1.97
CA ALA A 38 1.43 -14.73 2.98
C ALA A 38 1.19 -16.16 2.47
N LYS A 39 0.27 -16.34 1.50
CA LYS A 39 0.05 -17.63 0.83
C LYS A 39 1.03 -17.88 -0.31
N LYS A 40 1.40 -16.83 -1.07
CA LYS A 40 2.28 -16.97 -2.24
C LYS A 40 3.76 -17.08 -1.85
N PHE A 41 4.18 -16.32 -0.84
CA PHE A 41 5.56 -16.25 -0.40
C PHE A 41 5.66 -16.85 1.00
N THR A 42 6.34 -17.98 1.12
CA THR A 42 6.60 -18.62 2.41
C THR A 42 7.97 -18.18 2.91
N TYR A 43 7.99 -17.22 3.83
CA TYR A 43 9.19 -16.88 4.58
C TYR A 43 9.15 -17.62 5.93
N GLN A 44 10.17 -18.42 6.21
CA GLN A 44 10.36 -19.02 7.52
C GLN A 44 11.38 -18.18 8.28
N ALA A 45 10.92 -17.49 9.32
CA ALA A 45 11.81 -16.73 10.18
C ALA A 45 12.74 -17.70 10.94
N PRO A 46 14.04 -17.37 11.07
CA PRO A 46 14.94 -18.14 11.92
C PRO A 46 14.49 -18.07 13.39
N GLN A 47 14.84 -19.08 14.18
CA GLN A 47 14.48 -19.13 15.60
C GLN A 47 15.24 -18.04 16.40
N ASN A 48 14.60 -17.52 17.46
CA ASN A 48 15.09 -16.45 18.35
C ASN A 48 15.23 -15.05 17.71
N VAL A 49 14.34 -14.68 16.79
CA VAL A 49 14.20 -13.27 16.35
C VAL A 49 12.99 -12.66 17.04
N ASP A 50 13.18 -12.28 18.31
CA ASP A 50 12.10 -11.71 19.12
C ASP A 50 11.83 -10.23 18.77
N ASP A 51 12.89 -9.48 18.39
CA ASP A 51 12.81 -8.08 18.02
C ASP A 51 13.36 -7.83 16.61
N THR A 52 12.54 -7.25 15.73
CA THR A 52 12.92 -6.85 14.37
C THR A 52 12.65 -5.37 14.14
N TYR A 53 13.67 -4.62 13.76
CA TYR A 53 13.55 -3.20 13.41
C TYR A 53 13.67 -3.01 11.90
N VAL A 54 12.67 -2.34 11.30
CA VAL A 54 12.65 -2.01 9.88
C VAL A 54 12.58 -0.50 9.74
N VAL A 55 13.52 0.08 8.99
CA VAL A 55 13.55 1.50 8.68
C VAL A 55 13.16 1.70 7.22
N PHE A 56 12.03 2.37 6.98
CA PHE A 56 11.61 2.76 5.64
C PHE A 56 12.07 4.18 5.33
N ILE A 57 12.91 4.32 4.30
CA ILE A 57 13.35 5.60 3.77
C ILE A 57 12.54 5.89 2.51
N ILE A 58 11.65 6.88 2.57
CA ILE A 58 10.83 7.30 1.43
C ILE A 58 11.58 8.41 0.69
N GLY A 59 12.05 8.11 -0.51
CA GLY A 59 12.63 9.11 -1.40
C GLY A 59 11.55 9.99 -2.05
N GLU A 60 11.94 11.18 -2.50
CA GLU A 60 11.03 12.13 -3.17
C GLU A 60 11.16 12.04 -4.71
N THR A 61 12.16 12.70 -5.30
CA THR A 61 12.31 12.82 -6.76
C THR A 61 13.51 12.03 -7.33
N THR A 62 13.99 11.01 -6.62
CA THR A 62 15.18 10.27 -7.06
C THR A 62 14.84 9.35 -8.23
N ARG A 63 15.63 9.41 -9.30
CA ARG A 63 15.50 8.52 -10.46
C ARG A 63 16.65 7.53 -10.52
N TRP A 64 16.35 6.27 -10.82
CA TRP A 64 17.34 5.20 -10.85
C TRP A 64 18.42 5.42 -11.93
N ASP A 65 18.08 6.06 -13.05
CA ASP A 65 19.00 6.31 -14.17
C ASP A 65 20.09 7.36 -13.85
N HIS A 66 19.94 8.10 -12.75
CA HIS A 66 20.93 9.07 -12.25
C HIS A 66 21.69 8.56 -11.01
N MET A 67 21.59 7.27 -10.68
CA MET A 67 22.31 6.67 -9.57
C MET A 67 23.56 5.92 -10.07
N GLY A 68 24.72 6.24 -9.49
CA GLY A 68 26.00 5.62 -9.84
C GLY A 68 25.98 4.09 -9.70
N ILE A 69 25.29 3.55 -8.68
CA ILE A 69 25.10 2.11 -8.49
C ILE A 69 24.38 1.40 -9.65
N PHE A 70 23.70 2.15 -10.53
CA PHE A 70 23.04 1.61 -11.71
C PHE A 70 23.77 1.94 -13.02
N GLY A 71 24.98 2.50 -12.95
CA GLY A 71 25.84 2.78 -14.10
C GLY A 71 25.81 4.22 -14.62
N TYR A 72 25.27 5.17 -13.85
CA TYR A 72 25.33 6.59 -14.23
C TYR A 72 26.78 7.08 -14.29
N GLU A 73 27.10 7.92 -15.28
CA GLU A 73 28.49 8.37 -15.55
C GLU A 73 29.16 9.05 -14.35
N ARG A 74 28.38 9.77 -13.53
CA ARG A 74 28.86 10.39 -12.29
C ARG A 74 28.58 9.47 -11.11
N ASN A 75 29.57 9.30 -10.23
CA ASN A 75 29.39 8.53 -9.00
C ASN A 75 28.54 9.32 -7.97
N THR A 76 27.21 9.25 -8.10
CA THR A 76 26.24 9.92 -7.23
C THR A 76 25.90 9.13 -5.96
N THR A 77 26.35 7.88 -5.86
CA THR A 77 26.04 6.96 -4.76
C THR A 77 27.29 6.28 -4.18
N PRO A 78 28.36 7.04 -3.84
CA PRO A 78 29.65 6.45 -3.46
C PRO A 78 29.62 5.70 -2.13
N LYS A 79 28.77 6.13 -1.19
CA LYS A 79 28.60 5.48 0.11
C LYS A 79 27.79 4.19 -0.01
N LEU A 80 26.68 4.22 -0.76
CA LEU A 80 25.86 3.03 -0.99
C LEU A 80 26.65 1.91 -1.70
N ALA A 81 27.53 2.25 -2.63
CA ALA A 81 28.36 1.25 -3.33
C ALA A 81 29.34 0.48 -2.42
N GLN A 82 29.58 0.94 -1.19
CA GLN A 82 30.49 0.29 -0.23
C GLN A 82 29.76 -0.67 0.73
N GLU A 83 28.42 -0.70 0.70
CA GLU A 83 27.61 -1.50 1.60
C GLU A 83 27.63 -2.99 1.21
N LYS A 84 28.12 -3.84 2.12
CA LYS A 84 28.41 -5.26 1.83
C LYS A 84 27.18 -6.12 1.48
N ASN A 85 26.02 -5.79 2.04
CA ASN A 85 24.78 -6.56 1.89
C ASN A 85 23.70 -5.75 1.15
N LEU A 86 24.11 -4.85 0.26
CA LEU A 86 23.18 -4.03 -0.50
C LEU A 86 22.54 -4.84 -1.64
N ALA A 87 21.23 -5.01 -1.57
CA ALA A 87 20.41 -5.40 -2.71
C ALA A 87 19.87 -4.14 -3.41
N ALA A 88 20.27 -3.91 -4.65
CA ALA A 88 19.86 -2.74 -5.43
C ALA A 88 18.93 -3.16 -6.58
N PHE A 89 17.76 -2.53 -6.66
CA PHE A 89 16.74 -2.82 -7.69
C PHE A 89 16.38 -1.56 -8.47
N ARG A 90 16.22 -1.70 -9.79
CA ARG A 90 15.63 -0.65 -10.61
C ARG A 90 14.14 -0.57 -10.33
N GLY A 91 13.72 0.52 -9.69
CA GLY A 91 12.32 0.75 -9.31
C GLY A 91 11.57 1.59 -10.35
N TYR A 92 10.28 1.32 -10.48
CA TYR A 92 9.32 2.15 -11.21
C TYR A 92 8.26 2.63 -10.23
N SER A 93 7.93 3.92 -10.27
CA SER A 93 6.90 4.48 -9.41
C SER A 93 5.50 4.15 -9.95
N CYS A 94 4.54 3.98 -9.04
CA CYS A 94 3.14 3.78 -9.41
C CYS A 94 2.46 5.09 -9.84
N ASP A 95 3.04 6.24 -9.50
CA ASP A 95 2.59 7.57 -9.93
C ASP A 95 3.79 8.53 -10.03
N THR A 96 3.57 9.73 -10.56
CA THR A 96 4.59 10.79 -10.67
C THR A 96 4.42 11.89 -9.62
N ALA A 97 3.25 11.97 -8.98
CA ALA A 97 2.99 12.91 -7.89
C ALA A 97 3.13 12.22 -6.53
N THR A 98 3.93 12.78 -5.62
CA THR A 98 4.23 12.23 -4.29
C THR A 98 2.98 11.84 -3.50
N LYS A 99 1.96 12.71 -3.50
CA LYS A 99 0.69 12.45 -2.82
C LYS A 99 -0.03 11.20 -3.34
N LEU A 100 0.04 10.96 -4.66
CA LEU A 100 -0.59 9.81 -5.30
C LEU A 100 0.28 8.55 -5.16
N SER A 101 1.60 8.68 -5.32
CA SER A 101 2.57 7.61 -5.10
C SER A 101 2.46 7.02 -3.70
N LEU A 102 2.32 7.87 -2.67
CA LEU A 102 2.16 7.43 -1.27
C LEU A 102 0.89 6.61 -1.05
N ARG A 103 -0.17 6.80 -1.86
CA ARG A 103 -1.38 5.99 -1.77
C ARG A 103 -1.15 4.59 -2.32
N CYS A 104 -0.57 4.48 -3.51
CA CYS A 104 -0.40 3.19 -4.17
C CYS A 104 0.78 2.36 -3.66
N MET A 105 1.85 2.96 -3.11
CA MET A 105 3.05 2.21 -2.70
C MET A 105 2.87 1.35 -1.44
N PHE A 106 1.85 1.64 -0.62
CA PHE A 106 1.62 0.97 0.67
C PHE A 106 0.45 -0.01 0.65
N VAL A 107 -0.09 -0.28 -0.53
CA VAL A 107 -1.07 -1.32 -0.79
C VAL A 107 -0.48 -2.34 -1.75
N ARG A 108 -1.11 -3.51 -1.84
CA ARG A 108 -0.78 -4.55 -2.81
C ARG A 108 -1.00 -4.05 -4.23
N GLN A 109 -0.36 -4.70 -5.19
CA GLN A 109 -0.62 -4.44 -6.59
C GLN A 109 -2.10 -4.68 -6.91
N GLY A 110 -2.76 -3.66 -7.47
CA GLY A 110 -4.23 -3.65 -7.69
C GLY A 110 -5.04 -3.10 -6.51
N GLY A 111 -4.43 -2.86 -5.35
CA GLY A 111 -5.07 -2.29 -4.16
C GLY A 111 -5.33 -0.78 -4.24
N ALA A 112 -4.90 -0.14 -5.33
CA ALA A 112 -5.24 1.24 -5.68
C ALA A 112 -5.82 1.27 -7.10
N GLU A 113 -6.92 2.01 -7.27
CA GLU A 113 -7.57 2.19 -8.56
C GLU A 113 -6.73 3.01 -9.54
N ASP A 114 -6.91 2.71 -10.82
CA ASP A 114 -6.38 3.52 -11.91
C ASP A 114 -7.30 4.71 -12.22
N ASN A 115 -7.46 5.57 -11.23
CA ASN A 115 -8.24 6.81 -11.32
C ASN A 115 -7.38 8.01 -10.89
N PRO A 116 -7.78 9.26 -11.20
CA PRO A 116 -6.99 10.45 -10.87
C PRO A 116 -6.71 10.65 -9.37
N GLN A 117 -7.47 9.99 -8.50
CA GLN A 117 -7.37 10.11 -7.05
C GLN A 117 -6.59 8.95 -6.42
N ARG A 118 -6.21 7.91 -7.18
CA ARG A 118 -5.67 6.63 -6.67
C ARG A 118 -6.48 6.12 -5.47
N THR A 119 -7.79 5.93 -5.66
CA THR A 119 -8.68 5.42 -4.59
C THR A 119 -8.17 4.08 -4.06
N LEU A 120 -8.05 3.96 -2.74
CA LEU A 120 -7.62 2.73 -2.09
C LEU A 120 -8.78 1.74 -1.99
N LYS A 121 -8.52 0.49 -2.37
CA LYS A 121 -9.46 -0.64 -2.28
C LYS A 121 -9.22 -1.52 -1.04
N GLU A 122 -8.19 -1.22 -0.26
CA GLU A 122 -7.82 -2.00 0.91
C GLU A 122 -7.12 -1.15 1.97
N GLN A 123 -6.89 -1.76 3.14
CA GLN A 123 -6.08 -1.17 4.19
C GLN A 123 -4.60 -1.14 3.78
N ASN A 124 -3.93 -0.03 4.08
CA ASN A 124 -2.49 0.07 3.86
C ASN A 124 -1.70 -0.83 4.83
N ILE A 125 -0.46 -1.13 4.48
CA ILE A 125 0.42 -2.02 5.26
C ILE A 125 0.60 -1.58 6.71
N PHE A 126 0.65 -0.27 6.98
CA PHE A 126 0.83 0.25 8.34
C PHE A 126 -0.39 -0.01 9.22
N ALA A 127 -1.59 0.07 8.66
CA ALA A 127 -2.83 -0.25 9.35
C ALA A 127 -2.88 -1.75 9.71
N VAL A 128 -2.43 -2.62 8.80
CA VAL A 128 -2.34 -4.07 9.04
C VAL A 128 -1.29 -4.38 10.11
N LEU A 129 -0.07 -3.83 9.99
CA LEU A 129 1.02 -4.06 10.94
C LEU A 129 0.69 -3.61 12.37
N LYS A 130 -0.13 -2.55 12.51
CA LYS A 130 -0.57 -2.08 13.83
C LYS A 130 -1.62 -2.98 14.49
N GLN A 131 -2.32 -3.80 13.73
CA GLN A 131 -3.35 -4.72 14.24
C GLN A 131 -2.80 -6.07 14.71
N LEU A 132 -1.56 -6.40 14.33
CA LEU A 132 -0.84 -7.59 14.77
C LEU A 132 -0.29 -7.40 16.19
#